data_AF-A0A2V7UQ87-F1
#
_entry.id   AF-A0A2V7UQ87-F1
#
_cell.length_a   1.000
_cell.length_b   1.000
_cell.length_c   1.000
_cell.angle_alpha   90.00
_cell.angle_beta   90.00
_cell.angle_gamma   90.00
#
_symmetry.space_group_name_H-M   'P 1'
#
loop_
_entity.id
_entity.type
_entity.pdbx_description
1 polymer ?
#
loop_
_entity_poly.entity_id
_entity_poly.type
_entity_poly.pdbx_seq_one_letter_code
_entity_poly.pdbx_strand_id
1 'polypeptide(L)'
;MSERKAVERRRHDRVKKRCVVRFGHGDLAHNGYSQDVSESGIYLQTSVIYPPHTVLTLQIEYPEKTVTVRGVVRWSKELPPAFRRSLRGGMGLEFLRPAAPVASSVAHAEAPPDPQRTVPKGPPAKATETELGGGVTRHRQVSTRGGNTYEVIQTEYRGAIYIRLFQLPRTEGSAEAVFREAFWTRDEAETAVKAFLREH
;
A
#
# COMPACT_ATOMS: atom_id res chain seq x y z
N MET A 1 -25.86 -34.60 -15.13
CA MET A 1 -25.71 -33.30 -14.43
C MET A 1 -24.48 -32.61 -15.03
N SER A 2 -24.68 -31.43 -15.60
CA SER A 2 -23.69 -30.77 -16.47
C SER A 2 -22.57 -30.11 -15.65
N GLU A 3 -21.33 -30.58 -15.81
CA GLU A 3 -20.13 -29.85 -15.37
C GLU A 3 -20.03 -28.54 -16.17
N ARG A 4 -20.23 -27.40 -15.50
CA ARG A 4 -19.86 -26.11 -16.09
C ARG A 4 -18.34 -26.01 -16.06
N LYS A 5 -17.71 -26.43 -17.16
CA LYS A 5 -16.29 -26.16 -17.43
C LYS A 5 -16.11 -24.64 -17.41
N ALA A 6 -15.44 -24.13 -16.39
CA ALA A 6 -15.16 -22.70 -16.28
C ALA A 6 -14.38 -22.26 -17.52
N VAL A 7 -14.96 -21.34 -18.30
CA VAL A 7 -14.29 -20.75 -19.47
C VAL A 7 -13.01 -20.08 -18.97
N GLU A 8 -11.86 -20.54 -19.46
CA GLU A 8 -10.56 -19.97 -19.16
C GLU A 8 -10.52 -18.54 -19.73
N ARG A 9 -10.63 -17.54 -18.86
CA ARG A 9 -10.67 -16.11 -19.24
C ARG A 9 -9.28 -15.51 -19.42
N ARG A 10 -8.22 -16.28 -19.21
CA ARG A 10 -6.83 -15.80 -19.19
C ARG A 10 -6.27 -15.75 -20.61
N ARG A 11 -5.64 -14.63 -20.94
CA ARG A 11 -5.05 -14.36 -22.27
C ARG A 11 -3.59 -14.81 -22.42
N HIS A 12 -2.91 -15.12 -21.31
CA HIS A 12 -1.49 -15.50 -21.31
C HIS A 12 -1.24 -16.64 -20.32
N ASP A 13 -0.37 -17.57 -20.71
CA ASP A 13 0.11 -18.63 -19.83
C ASP A 13 0.94 -18.05 -18.69
N ARG A 14 0.76 -18.63 -17.50
CA ARG A 14 1.45 -18.24 -16.27
C ARG A 14 2.45 -19.30 -15.89
N VAL A 15 3.71 -18.93 -15.85
CA VAL A 15 4.77 -19.81 -15.36
C VAL A 15 4.77 -19.72 -13.84
N LYS A 16 4.62 -20.87 -13.17
CA LYS A 16 4.83 -21.00 -11.73
C LYS A 16 6.32 -20.80 -11.45
N LYS A 17 6.72 -19.57 -11.20
CA LYS A 17 8.10 -19.21 -10.86
C LYS A 17 8.08 -18.39 -9.58
N ARG A 18 8.88 -18.82 -8.62
CA ARG A 18 9.07 -18.10 -7.36
C ARG A 18 10.26 -17.16 -7.49
N CYS A 19 9.96 -15.88 -7.59
CA CYS A 19 10.92 -14.78 -7.63
C CYS A 19 10.75 -13.95 -6.37
N VAL A 20 11.85 -13.39 -5.87
CA VAL A 20 11.79 -12.32 -4.86
C VAL A 20 11.30 -11.06 -5.55
N VAL A 21 10.35 -10.38 -4.95
CA VAL A 21 9.79 -9.14 -5.50
C VAL A 21 9.82 -8.09 -4.41
N ARG A 22 10.51 -6.98 -4.67
CA ARG A 22 10.41 -5.77 -3.87
C ARG A 22 9.36 -4.86 -4.48
N PHE A 23 8.56 -4.19 -3.65
CA PHE A 23 7.46 -3.37 -4.14
C PHE A 23 7.07 -2.27 -3.15
N GLY A 24 6.34 -1.27 -3.65
CA GLY A 24 5.74 -0.19 -2.86
C GLY A 24 5.22 0.93 -3.75
N HIS A 25 4.75 2.00 -3.13
CA HIS A 25 4.13 3.12 -3.81
C HIS A 25 5.19 4.20 -4.10
N GLY A 26 5.95 3.97 -5.18
CA GLY A 26 7.10 4.80 -5.53
C GLY A 26 8.39 4.38 -4.82
N ASP A 27 8.30 3.82 -3.62
CA ASP A 27 9.39 3.22 -2.85
C ASP A 27 9.42 1.68 -2.97
N LEU A 28 10.59 1.05 -2.80
CA LEU A 28 10.75 -0.42 -2.78
C LEU A 28 10.85 -0.92 -1.32
N ALA A 29 9.88 -0.51 -0.51
CA ALA A 29 9.88 -0.66 0.95
C ALA A 29 9.43 -2.05 1.43
N HIS A 30 8.66 -2.78 0.63
CA HIS A 30 8.16 -4.10 1.01
C HIS A 30 8.73 -5.20 0.13
N ASN A 31 8.70 -6.42 0.64
CA ASN A 31 9.11 -7.62 -0.09
C ASN A 31 8.01 -8.69 -0.08
N GLY A 32 8.05 -9.54 -1.09
CA GLY A 32 7.14 -10.65 -1.28
C GLY A 32 7.72 -11.66 -2.25
N TYR A 33 6.94 -12.70 -2.52
CA TYR A 33 7.30 -13.75 -3.46
C TYR A 33 6.24 -13.89 -4.53
N SER A 34 6.66 -14.05 -5.78
CA SER A 34 5.72 -14.41 -6.83
C SER A 34 5.26 -15.86 -6.68
N GLN A 35 3.96 -16.09 -6.81
CA GLN A 35 3.38 -17.43 -6.93
C GLN A 35 3.31 -17.85 -8.41
N ASP A 36 2.98 -16.89 -9.27
CA ASP A 36 3.00 -17.06 -10.71
C ASP A 36 3.34 -15.74 -11.40
N VAL A 37 3.96 -15.84 -12.57
CA VAL A 37 4.35 -14.70 -13.41
C VAL A 37 3.91 -14.97 -14.85
N SER A 38 3.36 -13.97 -15.51
CA SER A 38 3.07 -13.94 -16.94
C SER A 38 3.65 -12.67 -17.55
N GLU A 39 3.65 -12.57 -18.88
CA GLU A 39 4.04 -11.36 -19.60
C GLU A 39 3.18 -10.14 -19.20
N SER A 40 1.90 -10.37 -18.87
CA SER A 40 0.96 -9.29 -18.55
C SER A 40 0.81 -8.97 -17.07
N GLY A 41 1.38 -9.77 -16.17
CA GLY A 41 1.15 -9.58 -14.74
C GLY A 41 1.69 -10.69 -13.85
N ILE A 42 1.52 -10.50 -12.55
CA ILE A 42 2.13 -11.29 -11.49
C ILE A 42 1.15 -11.53 -10.34
N TYR A 43 1.14 -12.73 -9.80
CA TYR A 43 0.53 -12.98 -8.49
C TYR A 43 1.60 -12.87 -7.41
N LEU A 44 1.49 -11.85 -6.56
CA LEU A 44 2.39 -11.60 -5.45
C LEU A 44 1.80 -12.08 -4.13
N GLN A 45 2.52 -12.95 -3.45
CA GLN A 45 2.24 -13.36 -2.08
C GLN A 45 3.08 -12.52 -1.10
N THR A 46 2.42 -11.85 -0.16
CA THR A 46 3.07 -10.91 0.75
C THR A 46 2.23 -10.68 2.02
N SER A 47 2.85 -10.12 3.06
CA SER A 47 2.18 -9.65 4.28
C SER A 47 1.52 -8.28 4.10
N VAL A 48 2.00 -7.46 3.14
CA VAL A 48 1.48 -6.09 2.90
C VAL A 48 0.60 -6.09 1.66
N ILE A 49 -0.70 -5.86 1.86
CA ILE A 49 -1.71 -5.96 0.81
C ILE A 49 -2.23 -4.58 0.43
N TYR A 50 -1.93 -4.13 -0.78
CA TYR A 50 -2.51 -2.90 -1.31
C TYR A 50 -3.90 -3.16 -1.91
N PRO A 51 -4.82 -2.18 -1.85
CA PRO A 51 -6.15 -2.34 -2.41
C PRO A 51 -6.12 -2.34 -3.95
N PRO A 52 -7.16 -2.89 -4.62
CA PRO A 52 -7.28 -2.80 -6.07
C PRO A 52 -7.19 -1.36 -6.57
N HIS A 53 -6.73 -1.21 -7.81
CA HIS A 53 -6.45 0.07 -8.49
C HIS A 53 -5.23 0.84 -7.98
N THR A 54 -4.55 0.37 -6.95
CA THR A 54 -3.27 0.96 -6.53
C THR A 54 -2.18 0.69 -7.56
N VAL A 55 -1.43 1.71 -7.94
CA VAL A 55 -0.24 1.57 -8.79
C VAL A 55 0.98 1.39 -7.89
N LEU A 56 1.75 0.34 -8.17
CA LEU A 56 2.95 -0.04 -7.44
C LEU A 56 4.15 -0.11 -8.39
N THR A 57 5.31 0.28 -7.88
CA THR A 57 6.60 -0.05 -8.49
C THR A 57 7.02 -1.42 -7.99
N LEU A 58 7.41 -2.31 -8.89
CA LEU A 58 7.88 -3.65 -8.59
C LEU A 58 9.30 -3.83 -9.11
N GLN A 59 10.16 -4.42 -8.30
CA GLN A 59 11.47 -4.89 -8.69
C GLN A 59 11.48 -6.41 -8.50
N ILE A 60 11.52 -7.15 -9.62
CA ILE A 60 11.44 -8.59 -9.67
C ILE A 60 12.85 -9.14 -9.89
N GLU A 61 13.33 -9.95 -8.94
CA GLU A 61 14.63 -10.59 -9.02
C GLU A 61 14.48 -11.95 -9.72
N TYR A 62 15.01 -12.05 -10.94
CA TYR A 62 15.24 -13.31 -11.64
C TYR A 62 16.68 -13.78 -11.40
N PRO A 63 16.97 -15.09 -11.57
CA PRO A 63 18.31 -15.62 -11.36
C PRO A 63 19.42 -14.89 -12.15
N GLU A 64 19.10 -14.39 -13.35
CA GLU A 64 20.07 -13.77 -14.25
C GLU A 64 19.95 -12.23 -14.31
N LYS A 65 18.82 -11.67 -13.86
CA LYS A 65 18.55 -10.23 -14.00
C LYS A 65 17.48 -9.75 -13.02
N THR A 66 17.55 -8.47 -12.69
CA THR A 66 16.50 -7.79 -11.95
C THR A 66 15.72 -6.88 -12.89
N VAL A 67 14.39 -6.99 -12.88
CA VAL A 67 13.51 -6.20 -13.75
C VAL A 67 12.65 -5.27 -12.89
N THR A 68 12.68 -3.98 -13.21
CA THR A 68 11.80 -2.99 -12.58
C THR A 68 10.63 -2.67 -13.51
N VAL A 69 9.41 -2.77 -12.99
CA VAL A 69 8.17 -2.54 -13.76
C VAL A 69 7.12 -1.86 -12.87
N ARG A 70 6.21 -1.10 -13.47
CA ARG A 70 5.02 -0.60 -12.75
C ARG A 70 3.86 -1.54 -12.98
N GLY A 71 3.04 -1.74 -11.95
CA GLY A 71 1.85 -2.59 -12.04
C GLY A 71 0.67 -1.96 -11.31
N VAL A 72 -0.53 -2.28 -11.76
CA VAL A 72 -1.77 -1.93 -11.07
C VAL A 72 -2.34 -3.16 -10.37
N VAL A 73 -2.69 -3.02 -9.10
CA VAL A 73 -3.37 -4.09 -8.35
C VAL A 73 -4.75 -4.32 -8.97
N ARG A 74 -5.01 -5.54 -9.45
CA ARG A 74 -6.30 -5.93 -10.04
C ARG A 74 -7.22 -6.60 -9.03
N TRP A 75 -6.64 -7.32 -8.09
CA TRP A 75 -7.35 -7.93 -6.99
C TRP A 75 -6.40 -8.09 -5.80
N SER A 76 -6.98 -8.12 -4.62
CA SER A 76 -6.28 -8.44 -3.38
C SER A 76 -7.05 -9.50 -2.61
N LYS A 77 -6.32 -10.42 -1.99
CA LYS A 77 -6.86 -11.44 -1.08
C LYS A 77 -6.29 -11.18 0.30
N GLU A 78 -7.12 -10.56 1.13
CA GLU A 78 -6.82 -10.36 2.54
C GLU A 78 -7.11 -11.63 3.33
N LEU A 79 -6.34 -11.85 4.38
CA LEU A 79 -6.60 -12.89 5.35
C LEU A 79 -7.18 -12.26 6.62
N PRO A 80 -8.24 -12.85 7.20
CA PRO A 80 -8.75 -12.43 8.49
C PRO A 80 -7.63 -12.43 9.55
N PRO A 81 -7.67 -11.53 10.55
CA PRO A 81 -6.59 -11.37 11.54
C PRO A 81 -6.12 -12.68 12.18
N ALA A 82 -7.05 -13.60 12.47
CA ALA A 82 -6.77 -14.92 13.04
C ALA A 82 -5.81 -15.78 12.20
N PHE A 83 -5.80 -15.61 10.88
CA PHE A 83 -5.03 -16.46 9.95
C PHE A 83 -3.72 -15.81 9.47
N ARG A 84 -3.47 -14.52 9.77
CA ARG A 84 -2.30 -13.78 9.28
C ARG A 84 -0.96 -14.31 9.80
N ARG A 85 -0.96 -15.03 10.94
CA ARG A 85 0.25 -15.66 11.50
C ARG A 85 0.71 -16.86 10.66
N SER A 86 -0.23 -17.66 10.16
CA SER A 86 0.04 -18.94 9.51
C SER A 86 -0.04 -18.88 7.98
N LEU A 87 -0.84 -17.96 7.43
CA LEU A 87 -1.05 -17.80 5.99
C LEU A 87 -0.62 -16.39 5.56
N ARG A 88 -0.07 -16.29 4.34
CA ARG A 88 0.22 -15.00 3.69
C ARG A 88 -0.89 -14.69 2.70
N GLY A 89 -1.39 -13.46 2.75
CA GLY A 89 -2.30 -12.94 1.73
C GLY A 89 -1.57 -12.74 0.41
N GLY A 90 -2.25 -12.15 -0.55
CA GLY A 90 -1.57 -11.73 -1.76
C GLY A 90 -2.42 -10.87 -2.66
N MET A 91 -1.81 -10.42 -3.74
CA MET A 91 -2.44 -9.53 -4.69
C MET A 91 -2.01 -9.88 -6.11
N GLY A 92 -2.96 -9.80 -7.04
CA GLY A 92 -2.67 -9.92 -8.46
C GLY A 92 -2.44 -8.54 -9.04
N LEU A 93 -1.29 -8.35 -9.67
CA LEU A 93 -0.96 -7.13 -10.38
C LEU A 93 -0.94 -7.38 -11.88
N GLU A 94 -1.39 -6.39 -12.63
CA GLU A 94 -1.21 -6.31 -14.08
C GLU A 94 -0.10 -5.31 -14.38
N PHE A 95 0.86 -5.71 -15.20
CA PHE A 95 1.96 -4.84 -15.59
C PHE A 95 1.44 -3.72 -16.48
N LEU A 96 1.82 -2.50 -16.14
CA LEU A 96 1.65 -1.35 -17.01
C LEU A 96 2.75 -1.44 -18.06
N ARG A 97 2.38 -1.53 -19.34
CA ARG A 97 3.37 -1.49 -20.42
C ARG A 97 4.15 -0.18 -20.32
N PRO A 98 5.49 -0.21 -20.32
CA PRO A 98 6.26 1.01 -20.40
C PRO A 98 5.98 1.68 -21.76
N ALA A 99 5.64 2.96 -21.74
CA ALA A 99 5.71 3.80 -22.93
C ALA A 99 7.20 4.08 -23.21
N ALA A 100 7.86 3.20 -23.96
CA ALA A 100 9.26 3.32 -24.42
C ALA A 100 10.34 3.39 -23.30
N PRO A 101 11.63 3.10 -23.61
CA PRO A 101 12.67 2.98 -22.60
C PRO A 101 13.21 4.37 -22.25
N VAL A 102 12.68 4.99 -21.20
CA VAL A 102 13.39 6.10 -20.54
C VAL A 102 14.47 5.50 -19.65
N ALA A 103 15.70 5.65 -20.14
CA ALA A 103 16.93 5.38 -19.42
C ALA A 103 16.93 6.07 -18.06
N SER A 104 17.54 5.38 -17.09
CA SER A 104 17.96 5.83 -15.77
C SER A 104 17.89 7.35 -15.52
N SER A 105 16.97 7.79 -14.69
CA SER A 105 17.27 8.79 -13.66
C SER A 105 16.21 8.76 -12.58
N VAL A 106 16.72 8.85 -11.35
CA VAL A 106 15.96 9.00 -10.13
C VAL A 106 15.33 10.39 -10.16
N ALA A 107 14.02 10.49 -10.31
CA ALA A 107 13.27 11.69 -9.99
C ALA A 107 11.79 11.33 -9.83
N HIS A 108 11.21 11.78 -8.72
CA HIS A 108 9.77 11.96 -8.60
C HIS A 108 9.26 12.73 -9.83
N ALA A 109 8.69 12.02 -10.80
CA ALA A 109 8.03 12.64 -11.94
C ALA A 109 6.63 12.04 -12.03
N GLU A 110 5.68 12.86 -11.60
CA GLU A 110 4.26 12.73 -11.83
C GLU A 110 4.03 12.37 -13.31
N ALA A 111 3.51 11.17 -13.55
CA ALA A 111 3.22 10.72 -14.91
C ALA A 111 2.08 11.57 -15.48
N PRO A 112 2.08 11.89 -16.79
CA PRO A 112 1.04 12.70 -17.41
C PRO A 112 -0.35 12.08 -17.19
N PRO A 113 -1.39 12.88 -16.92
CA PRO A 113 -2.72 12.36 -16.65
C PRO A 113 -3.31 11.79 -17.94
N ASP A 114 -3.45 10.48 -17.98
CA ASP A 114 -4.27 9.78 -18.97
C ASP A 114 -5.75 10.04 -18.62
N PRO A 115 -6.54 10.73 -19.46
CA PRO A 115 -7.83 11.32 -19.06
C PRO A 115 -8.98 10.34 -18.81
N GLN A 116 -8.76 9.02 -18.79
CA GLN A 116 -9.84 8.02 -18.67
C GLN A 116 -9.73 7.06 -17.48
N ARG A 117 -8.89 7.33 -16.48
CA ARG A 117 -8.85 6.49 -15.27
C ARG A 117 -8.71 7.33 -14.02
N THR A 118 -9.82 7.60 -13.34
CA THR A 118 -9.83 8.16 -11.98
C THR A 118 -9.25 7.12 -11.01
N VAL A 119 -7.92 7.00 -11.00
CA VAL A 119 -7.19 6.29 -9.96
C VAL A 119 -7.28 7.18 -8.72
N PRO A 120 -7.76 6.69 -7.56
CA PRO A 120 -7.69 7.48 -6.34
C PRO A 120 -6.23 7.81 -6.05
N LYS A 121 -5.90 9.11 -6.05
CA LYS A 121 -4.53 9.64 -5.89
C LYS A 121 -3.97 9.42 -4.47
N GLY A 122 -4.81 9.05 -3.51
CA GLY A 122 -4.43 8.83 -2.11
C GLY A 122 -4.91 7.49 -1.55
N PRO A 123 -4.37 7.07 -0.39
CA PRO A 123 -4.86 5.91 0.31
C PRO A 123 -6.32 6.09 0.72
N PRO A 124 -7.07 5.00 0.89
CA PRO A 124 -8.47 5.10 1.27
C PRO A 124 -8.59 5.81 2.63
N ALA A 125 -9.15 7.01 2.64
CA ALA A 125 -9.31 7.83 3.84
C ALA A 125 -10.23 7.17 4.91
N LYS A 126 -11.05 6.21 4.51
CA LYS A 126 -12.08 5.57 5.34
C LYS A 126 -11.70 4.13 5.70
N ALA A 127 -10.64 3.96 6.50
CA ALA A 127 -10.48 2.72 7.27
C ALA A 127 -11.21 2.89 8.61
N THR A 128 -12.11 1.96 8.93
CA THR A 128 -12.82 1.95 10.21
C THR A 128 -11.89 1.52 11.36
N GLU A 129 -12.19 1.92 12.59
CA GLU A 129 -11.37 1.60 13.75
C GLU A 129 -11.24 0.07 13.97
N THR A 130 -12.29 -0.67 13.63
CA THR A 130 -12.30 -2.14 13.61
C THR A 130 -11.33 -2.73 12.57
N GLU A 131 -11.17 -2.11 11.40
CA GLU A 131 -10.21 -2.54 10.37
C GLU A 131 -8.77 -2.22 10.76
N LEU A 132 -8.56 -1.05 11.39
CA LEU A 132 -7.26 -0.59 11.88
C LEU A 132 -6.76 -1.41 13.08
N GLY A 133 -7.66 -2.03 13.86
CA GLY A 133 -7.31 -2.91 14.98
C GLY A 133 -6.47 -4.14 14.59
N GLY A 134 -6.42 -4.48 13.30
CA GLY A 134 -5.53 -5.52 12.78
C GLY A 134 -4.17 -5.03 12.26
N GLY A 135 -3.93 -3.71 12.24
CA GLY A 135 -2.70 -3.10 11.75
C GLY A 135 -1.63 -2.97 12.85
N VAL A 136 -0.36 -2.82 12.44
CA VAL A 136 0.72 -2.52 13.39
C VAL A 136 0.54 -1.07 13.84
N THR A 137 0.24 -0.88 15.13
CA THR A 137 -0.02 0.45 15.70
C THR A 137 1.13 0.89 16.60
N ARG A 138 1.55 2.15 16.46
CA ARG A 138 2.58 2.81 17.27
C ARG A 138 2.00 4.06 17.90
N HIS A 139 2.28 4.25 19.18
CA HIS A 139 1.86 5.41 19.94
C HIS A 139 3.10 6.23 20.31
N ARG A 140 3.03 7.55 20.18
CA ARG A 140 4.03 8.46 20.73
C ARG A 140 3.36 9.73 21.22
N GLN A 141 3.87 10.30 22.30
CA GLN A 141 3.45 11.63 22.75
C GLN A 141 4.41 12.69 22.20
N VAL A 142 3.86 13.82 21.76
CA VAL A 142 4.63 14.94 21.25
C VAL A 142 4.06 16.23 21.84
N SER A 143 4.92 17.03 22.46
CA SER A 143 4.55 18.35 22.98
C SER A 143 5.00 19.45 22.03
N THR A 144 4.16 20.45 21.85
CA THR A 144 4.42 21.64 21.03
C THR A 144 5.10 22.73 21.85
N ARG A 145 5.66 23.74 21.18
CA ARG A 145 6.22 24.92 21.85
C ARG A 145 5.17 25.73 22.60
N GLY A 146 3.89 25.64 22.19
CA GLY A 146 2.77 26.29 22.86
C GLY A 146 2.31 25.60 24.15
N GLY A 147 2.94 24.49 24.55
CA GLY A 147 2.59 23.74 25.76
C GLY A 147 1.48 22.69 25.55
N ASN A 148 0.89 22.62 24.35
CA ASN A 148 -0.07 21.56 24.01
C ASN A 148 0.65 20.22 23.85
N THR A 149 0.10 19.16 24.44
CA THR A 149 0.62 17.79 24.27
C THR A 149 -0.36 16.99 23.42
N TYR A 150 0.17 16.24 22.45
CA TYR A 150 -0.61 15.41 21.55
C TYR A 150 -0.15 13.95 21.64
N GLU A 151 -1.11 13.03 21.66
CA GLU A 151 -0.86 11.61 21.41
C GLU A 151 -1.00 11.35 19.91
N VAL A 152 0.10 10.93 19.27
CA VAL A 152 0.14 10.52 17.87
C VAL A 152 0.03 9.01 17.81
N ILE A 153 -1.06 8.52 17.21
CA ILE A 153 -1.29 7.11 16.93
C ILE A 153 -1.08 6.87 15.43
N GLN A 154 -0.05 6.09 15.10
CA GLN A 154 0.26 5.68 13.73
C GLN A 154 -0.12 4.21 13.54
N THR A 155 -0.98 3.91 12.57
CA THR A 155 -1.38 2.53 12.25
C THR A 155 -1.02 2.21 10.80
N GLU A 156 -0.19 1.19 10.59
CA GLU A 156 0.10 0.67 9.25
C GLU A 156 -0.96 -0.36 8.85
N TYR A 157 -1.72 -0.06 7.80
CA TYR A 157 -2.77 -0.93 7.27
C TYR A 157 -2.86 -0.83 5.74
N ARG A 158 -2.88 -1.98 5.07
CA ARG A 158 -2.92 -2.09 3.59
C ARG A 158 -1.84 -1.30 2.84
N GLY A 159 -0.64 -1.23 3.41
CA GLY A 159 0.47 -0.45 2.85
C GLY A 159 0.30 1.06 2.99
N ALA A 160 -0.79 1.52 3.60
CA ALA A 160 -1.00 2.90 3.99
C ALA A 160 -0.70 3.10 5.48
N ILE A 161 -0.35 4.33 5.82
CA ILE A 161 -0.05 4.79 7.16
C ILE A 161 -1.17 5.74 7.57
N TYR A 162 -1.96 5.31 8.55
CA TYR A 162 -3.03 6.11 9.12
C TYR A 162 -2.51 6.84 10.35
N ILE A 163 -2.61 8.16 10.35
CA ILE A 163 -2.22 9.02 11.45
C ILE A 163 -3.47 9.54 12.14
N ARG A 164 -3.49 9.44 13.48
CA ARG A 164 -4.50 10.02 14.35
C ARG A 164 -3.82 10.81 15.47
N LEU A 165 -4.19 12.07 15.67
CA LEU A 165 -3.71 12.87 16.80
C LEU A 165 -4.84 13.14 17.78
N PHE A 166 -4.54 13.03 19.08
CA PHE A 166 -5.44 13.39 20.17
C PHE A 166 -4.76 14.43 21.05
N GLN A 167 -5.42 15.55 21.31
CA GLN A 167 -4.91 16.53 22.26
C GLN A 167 -5.06 16.01 23.71
N LEU A 168 -4.05 16.24 24.54
CA LEU A 168 -4.02 15.90 25.96
C LEU A 168 -4.03 17.18 26.82
N PRO A 169 -4.74 17.18 27.96
CA PRO A 169 -5.62 16.11 28.46
C PRO A 169 -6.84 15.94 27.56
N ARG A 170 -7.31 14.70 27.38
CA ARG A 170 -8.50 14.45 26.56
C ARG A 170 -9.68 15.14 27.23
N THR A 171 -10.21 16.19 26.61
CA THR A 171 -11.45 16.82 27.06
C THR A 171 -12.56 15.80 27.07
N GLU A 172 -13.41 15.82 28.09
CA GLU A 172 -14.53 14.91 28.25
C GLU A 172 -15.46 15.04 27.03
N GLY A 173 -15.57 13.98 26.22
CA GLY A 173 -16.26 13.98 24.91
C GLY A 173 -15.34 13.92 23.67
N SER A 174 -14.03 14.15 23.80
CA SER A 174 -13.06 14.06 22.70
C SER A 174 -12.55 12.64 22.46
N ALA A 175 -13.45 11.72 22.10
CA ALA A 175 -13.06 10.43 21.50
C ALA A 175 -12.61 10.58 20.03
N GLU A 176 -12.82 11.77 19.45
CA GLU A 176 -12.47 12.09 18.07
C GLU A 176 -11.05 12.65 17.97
N ALA A 177 -10.31 12.19 16.95
CA ALA A 177 -8.97 12.68 16.68
C ALA A 177 -9.05 14.11 16.10
N VAL A 178 -8.22 15.03 16.61
CA VAL A 178 -8.09 16.40 16.07
C VAL A 178 -7.46 16.42 14.68
N PHE A 179 -6.75 15.35 14.32
CA PHE A 179 -6.20 15.13 12.99
C PHE A 179 -6.37 13.65 12.62
N ARG A 180 -6.88 13.39 11.42
CA ARG A 180 -7.04 12.03 10.88
C ARG A 180 -6.80 12.03 9.38
N GLU A 181 -5.65 11.50 8.98
CA GLU A 181 -5.28 11.36 7.57
C GLU A 181 -4.57 10.03 7.30
N ALA A 182 -4.52 9.66 6.03
CA ALA A 182 -3.86 8.45 5.55
C ALA A 182 -2.84 8.80 4.48
N PHE A 183 -1.67 8.17 4.54
CA PHE A 183 -0.54 8.41 3.63
C PHE A 183 -0.01 7.10 3.07
N TRP A 184 0.56 7.11 1.87
CA TRP A 184 1.18 5.90 1.33
C TRP A 184 2.58 5.71 1.89
N THR A 185 3.29 6.81 2.14
CA THR A 185 4.67 6.77 2.64
C THR A 185 4.78 7.31 4.05
N ARG A 186 5.82 6.87 4.75
CA ARG A 186 6.13 7.34 6.11
C ARG A 186 6.60 8.79 6.11
N ASP A 187 7.32 9.20 5.08
CA ASP A 187 7.84 10.55 4.97
C ASP A 187 6.71 11.59 4.80
N GLU A 188 5.70 11.26 3.96
CA GLU A 188 4.48 12.07 3.84
C GLU A 188 3.74 12.18 5.18
N ALA A 189 3.56 11.04 5.87
CA ALA A 189 2.89 11.02 7.17
C ALA A 189 3.64 11.85 8.23
N GLU A 190 4.96 11.73 8.31
CA GLU A 190 5.78 12.48 9.27
C GLU A 190 5.81 13.97 8.94
N THR A 191 5.84 14.33 7.67
CA THR A 191 5.76 15.72 7.20
C THR A 191 4.42 16.35 7.57
N ALA A 192 3.31 15.64 7.36
CA ALA A 192 1.98 16.09 7.73
C ALA A 192 1.83 16.28 9.25
N VAL A 193 2.34 15.35 10.06
CA VAL A 193 2.35 15.48 11.53
C VAL A 193 3.15 16.71 11.96
N LYS A 194 4.35 16.92 11.40
CA LYS A 194 5.19 18.09 11.73
C LYS A 194 4.51 19.40 11.33
N ALA A 195 3.83 19.42 10.18
CA ALA A 195 3.08 20.59 9.73
C ALA A 195 1.94 20.93 10.71
N PHE A 196 1.13 19.93 11.11
CA PHE A 196 0.07 20.11 12.09
C PHE A 196 0.59 20.64 13.43
N LEU A 197 1.65 20.04 13.97
CA LEU A 197 2.27 20.43 15.25
C LEU A 197 2.97 21.79 15.21
N ARG A 198 3.24 22.34 14.03
CA ARG A 198 3.79 23.69 13.88
C ARG A 198 2.69 24.76 13.93
N GLU A 199 1.49 24.40 13.50
CA GLU A 199 0.32 25.28 13.48
C GLU A 199 -0.41 25.34 14.83
N HIS A 200 -0.13 24.41 15.75
CA HIS A 200 -0.78 24.25 17.06
C HIS A 200 0.21 24.21 18.24
#